data_AF-A0A6L6U8R2-F1
#
_entry.id   AF-A0A6L6U8R2-F1
#
_cell.length_a   1.000
_cell.length_b   1.000
_cell.length_c   1.000
_cell.angle_alpha   90.00
_cell.angle_beta   90.00
_cell.angle_gamma   90.00
#
_symmetry.space_group_name_H-M   'P 1'
#
loop_
_entity.id
_entity.type
_entity.pdbx_description
1 polymer ?
#
loop_
_entity_poly.entity_id
_entity_poly.type
_entity_poly.pdbx_seq_one_letter_code
_entity_poly.pdbx_strand_id
1 'polypeptide(L)'
;MIKRSYITLAIISIGLFACNNDDSNDNDGGDSSSEESTIVLNTSLFSEYSRTSDFELVDCTLSDGTVTQCYKVVYENIRETVTVICPENEGEVGGLGVYNGVDGITNPGLRALDNDLWADFATDGYDIINDDGTINIQIPAGGPGSGFIEAGSGISGSCLDAELDESYLITYYIPAYPVKTTIQTTTNSLDYWGISLDGFPFAEQPPSSASQVGVAIPGLDGCGGHPQPDGPYHYHLIPQVIDDLLEDQGITNVNCSYIDQSSNTILGYARDGFPMYGTEDYDGSTPDDLDDCNGHTHETDEFPDGIYHYHITNIIDSNSDTGYTNILPCTYGANVASENFSSVQ
;
A
#
# COMPACT_ATOMS: atom_id res chain seq x y z
N MET A 1 76.11 19.94 20.59
CA MET A 1 75.27 18.98 21.34
C MET A 1 74.74 17.94 20.38
N ILE A 2 74.75 16.70 20.84
CA ILE A 2 74.49 15.45 20.10
C ILE A 2 73.01 15.31 19.74
N LYS A 3 72.69 14.84 18.53
CA LYS A 3 71.95 13.57 18.30
C LYS A 3 71.94 13.21 16.80
N ARG A 4 72.33 11.94 16.56
CA ARG A 4 72.37 11.21 15.29
C ARG A 4 71.01 10.55 15.02
N SER A 5 70.89 10.02 13.80
CA SER A 5 70.13 8.79 13.41
C SER A 5 68.68 8.99 12.96
N TYR A 6 68.13 8.28 11.97
CA TYR A 6 68.63 7.34 10.94
C TYR A 6 67.61 7.33 9.77
N ILE A 7 68.07 6.86 8.61
CA ILE A 7 67.35 6.58 7.36
C ILE A 7 66.47 5.32 7.51
N THR A 8 65.29 5.31 6.88
CA THR A 8 64.75 4.09 6.25
C THR A 8 63.95 4.44 4.99
N LEU A 9 64.50 4.06 3.83
CA LEU A 9 63.87 4.05 2.52
C LEU A 9 63.46 2.60 2.25
N ALA A 10 62.17 2.32 2.12
CA ALA A 10 61.67 0.99 1.75
C ALA A 10 61.23 1.01 0.28
N ILE A 11 62.02 0.35 -0.56
CA ILE A 11 61.71 -0.02 -1.93
C ILE A 11 61.03 -1.39 -1.85
N ILE A 12 59.80 -1.51 -2.34
CA ILE A 12 59.16 -2.82 -2.58
C ILE A 12 58.91 -2.96 -4.08
N SER A 13 59.58 -3.96 -4.63
CA SER A 13 59.67 -4.30 -6.04
C SER A 13 58.39 -4.91 -6.59
N ILE A 14 58.04 -4.48 -7.80
CA ILE A 14 57.05 -5.09 -8.70
C ILE A 14 57.59 -6.44 -9.17
N GLY A 15 56.90 -7.53 -8.84
CA GLY A 15 57.15 -8.86 -9.38
C GLY A 15 56.22 -9.14 -10.55
N LEU A 16 56.74 -9.03 -11.78
CA LEU A 16 56.11 -9.61 -12.97
C LEU A 16 56.45 -11.11 -12.99
N PHE A 17 55.46 -11.96 -12.79
CA PHE A 17 55.54 -13.38 -13.13
C PHE A 17 54.92 -13.59 -14.50
N ALA A 18 55.78 -13.86 -15.48
CA ALA A 18 55.40 -14.47 -16.75
C ALA A 18 55.41 -15.99 -16.57
N CYS A 19 54.30 -16.66 -16.90
CA CYS A 19 54.28 -18.09 -17.16
C CYS A 19 53.75 -18.33 -18.56
N ASN A 20 54.49 -19.18 -19.27
CA ASN A 20 54.30 -19.65 -20.64
C ASN A 20 52.97 -20.37 -20.84
N ASN A 21 52.49 -20.30 -22.09
CA ASN A 21 51.49 -21.20 -22.66
C ASN A 21 51.91 -22.67 -22.52
N ASP A 22 50.97 -23.50 -22.05
CA ASP A 22 50.81 -24.88 -22.49
C ASP A 22 49.32 -25.13 -22.70
N ASP A 23 49.00 -25.69 -23.87
CA ASP A 23 47.65 -26.00 -24.34
C ASP A 23 46.98 -27.06 -23.47
N SER A 24 45.82 -26.71 -22.91
CA SER A 24 44.80 -27.66 -22.50
C SER A 24 43.43 -27.01 -22.65
N ASN A 25 42.68 -27.48 -23.65
CA ASN A 25 41.25 -27.23 -23.81
C ASN A 25 40.52 -27.68 -22.56
N ASP A 26 39.98 -26.74 -21.79
CA ASP A 26 38.81 -26.95 -20.95
C ASP A 26 38.14 -25.60 -20.63
N ASN A 27 36.81 -25.60 -20.75
CA ASN A 27 35.81 -24.62 -20.30
C ASN A 27 35.70 -23.26 -21.01
N ASP A 28 34.69 -23.15 -21.88
CA ASP A 28 33.87 -21.94 -21.97
C ASP A 28 32.80 -22.04 -20.86
N GLY A 29 33.20 -21.66 -19.65
CA GLY A 29 32.28 -21.42 -18.55
C GLY A 29 31.66 -20.06 -18.76
N GLY A 30 30.35 -20.04 -19.02
CA GLY A 30 29.56 -18.83 -19.09
C GLY A 30 29.82 -17.96 -17.86
N ASP A 31 30.16 -16.71 -18.14
CA ASP A 31 30.24 -15.62 -17.18
C ASP A 31 28.82 -15.41 -16.61
N SER A 32 28.49 -16.16 -15.57
CA SER A 32 27.39 -15.85 -14.69
C SER A 32 27.85 -14.67 -13.85
N SER A 33 27.52 -13.45 -14.28
CA SER A 33 27.47 -12.33 -13.36
C SER A 33 26.54 -12.75 -12.23
N SER A 34 27.11 -13.07 -11.07
CA SER A 34 26.35 -13.16 -9.84
C SER A 34 25.79 -11.76 -9.61
N GLU A 35 24.50 -11.56 -9.88
CA GLU A 35 23.79 -10.40 -9.38
C GLU A 35 24.04 -10.37 -7.86
N GLU A 36 24.81 -9.41 -7.37
CA GLU A 36 24.87 -9.18 -5.94
C GLU A 36 23.45 -8.81 -5.53
N SER A 37 22.83 -9.65 -4.71
CA SER A 37 21.51 -9.38 -4.16
C SER A 37 21.60 -8.12 -3.30
N THR A 38 21.12 -6.99 -3.80
CA THR A 38 21.05 -5.74 -3.07
C THR A 38 19.83 -5.72 -2.17
N ILE A 39 19.96 -5.16 -0.97
CA ILE A 39 18.81 -4.85 -0.13
C ILE A 39 17.97 -3.80 -0.85
N VAL A 40 16.67 -4.07 -1.01
CA VAL A 40 15.74 -3.20 -1.77
C VAL A 40 14.91 -2.33 -0.85
N LEU A 41 14.56 -2.83 0.34
CA LEU A 41 13.77 -2.06 1.29
C LEU A 41 14.64 -1.01 2.00
N ASN A 42 14.35 0.27 1.76
CA ASN A 42 14.99 1.39 2.45
C ASN A 42 14.21 1.73 3.72
N THR A 43 14.67 1.18 4.85
CA THR A 43 14.01 1.33 6.15
C THR A 43 13.96 2.77 6.66
N SER A 44 14.82 3.66 6.13
CA SER A 44 14.88 5.06 6.57
C SER A 44 13.72 5.92 6.04
N LEU A 45 12.97 5.43 5.06
CA LEU A 45 11.77 6.12 4.54
C LEU A 45 10.57 5.96 5.48
N PHE A 46 10.57 4.94 6.34
CA PHE A 46 9.43 4.63 7.19
C PHE A 46 9.38 5.55 8.42
N SER A 47 8.19 6.06 8.70
CA SER A 47 7.89 6.83 9.90
C SER A 47 8.23 6.01 11.16
N GLU A 48 8.71 6.72 12.17
CA GLU A 48 8.97 6.14 13.49
C GLU A 48 7.79 6.28 14.45
N TYR A 49 6.74 7.02 14.05
CA TYR A 49 5.65 7.45 14.93
C TYR A 49 4.98 6.29 15.66
N SER A 50 4.49 5.29 14.92
CA SER A 50 3.81 4.10 15.42
C SER A 50 4.72 2.88 15.50
N ARG A 51 6.02 3.03 15.18
CA ARG A 51 6.95 1.91 15.08
C ARG A 51 7.49 1.53 16.46
N THR A 52 7.22 0.30 16.89
CA THR A 52 7.62 -0.18 18.23
C THR A 52 9.06 -0.68 18.31
N SER A 53 9.65 -1.03 17.17
CA SER A 53 11.01 -1.54 17.08
C SER A 53 11.67 -1.18 15.75
N ASP A 54 13.00 -1.12 15.72
CA ASP A 54 13.73 -1.06 14.46
C ASP A 54 13.45 -2.30 13.59
N PHE A 55 13.69 -2.16 12.29
CA PHE A 55 13.62 -3.25 11.33
C PHE A 55 14.70 -4.29 11.64
N GLU A 56 14.30 -5.53 11.90
CA GLU A 56 15.18 -6.66 12.20
C GLU A 56 15.30 -7.59 10.99
N LEU A 57 16.51 -7.96 10.58
CA LEU A 57 16.69 -9.02 9.59
C LEU A 57 16.56 -10.39 10.26
N VAL A 58 15.62 -11.19 9.77
CA VAL A 58 15.35 -12.56 10.22
C VAL A 58 15.42 -13.53 9.04
N ASP A 59 15.81 -14.77 9.29
CA ASP A 59 15.76 -15.82 8.27
C ASP A 59 14.30 -16.12 7.89
N CYS A 60 14.02 -16.23 6.60
CA CYS A 60 12.68 -16.55 6.08
C CYS A 60 12.75 -17.44 4.84
N THR A 61 11.61 -18.02 4.47
CA THR A 61 11.45 -18.76 3.21
C THR A 61 10.36 -18.11 2.38
N LEU A 62 10.68 -17.81 1.13
CA LEU A 62 9.75 -17.24 0.16
C LEU A 62 8.89 -18.36 -0.46
N SER A 63 7.80 -17.95 -1.09
CA SER A 63 6.80 -18.84 -1.72
C SER A 63 7.33 -19.70 -2.87
N ASP A 64 8.46 -19.32 -3.48
CA ASP A 64 9.18 -20.11 -4.48
C ASP A 64 10.15 -21.14 -3.87
N GLY A 65 10.27 -21.17 -2.54
CA GLY A 65 11.20 -22.01 -1.79
C GLY A 65 12.57 -21.38 -1.54
N THR A 66 12.81 -20.15 -1.98
CA THR A 66 14.05 -19.42 -1.72
C THR A 66 14.22 -19.17 -0.22
N VAL A 67 15.38 -19.55 0.32
CA VAL A 67 15.77 -19.24 1.70
C VAL A 67 16.60 -17.97 1.68
N THR A 68 16.13 -16.94 2.38
CA THR A 68 16.70 -15.59 2.35
C THR A 68 16.50 -14.89 3.71
N GLN A 69 16.76 -13.59 3.77
CA GLN A 69 16.41 -12.74 4.90
C GLN A 69 15.19 -11.88 4.57
N CYS A 70 14.35 -11.69 5.59
CA CYS A 70 13.22 -10.78 5.58
C CYS A 70 13.41 -9.74 6.67
N TYR A 71 12.92 -8.53 6.43
CA TYR A 71 12.71 -7.55 7.48
C TYR A 71 11.48 -7.92 8.30
N LYS A 72 11.65 -7.92 9.62
CA LYS A 72 10.59 -7.97 10.61
C LYS A 72 10.45 -6.60 11.27
N VAL A 73 9.22 -6.10 11.37
CA VAL A 73 8.91 -4.83 12.04
C VAL A 73 7.52 -4.90 12.67
N VAL A 74 7.31 -4.19 13.77
CA VAL A 74 6.04 -4.15 14.50
C VAL A 74 5.58 -2.71 14.67
N TYR A 75 4.34 -2.44 14.27
CA TYR A 75 3.67 -1.15 14.40
C TYR A 75 2.49 -1.24 15.38
N GLU A 76 2.30 -0.18 16.16
CA GLU A 76 1.06 0.10 16.90
C GLU A 76 -0.02 0.59 15.94
N ASN A 77 -1.28 0.23 16.19
CA ASN A 77 -2.42 0.69 15.39
C ASN A 77 -2.88 2.10 15.83
N ILE A 78 -1.98 3.08 15.78
CA ILE A 78 -2.23 4.48 16.16
C ILE A 78 -1.99 5.42 14.99
N ARG A 79 -2.88 6.41 14.84
CA ARG A 79 -2.77 7.43 13.77
C ARG A 79 -2.28 8.75 14.34
N GLU A 80 -1.35 9.39 13.64
CA GLU A 80 -0.90 10.74 14.00
C GLU A 80 -2.02 11.78 13.79
N THR A 81 -2.80 11.61 12.72
CA THR A 81 -3.94 12.46 12.38
C THR A 81 -5.21 11.64 12.28
N VAL A 82 -6.30 12.15 12.87
CA VAL A 82 -7.64 11.58 12.74
C VAL A 82 -8.51 12.60 12.00
N THR A 83 -9.00 12.21 10.83
CA THR A 83 -9.92 13.01 10.01
C THR A 83 -11.34 12.49 10.11
N VAL A 84 -12.30 13.35 9.77
CA VAL A 84 -13.71 12.98 9.69
C VAL A 84 -13.92 12.02 8.54
N ILE A 85 -14.45 10.82 8.84
CA ILE A 85 -14.89 9.86 7.83
C ILE A 85 -16.35 10.17 7.51
N CYS A 86 -17.27 9.89 8.44
CA CYS A 86 -18.67 10.23 8.27
C CYS A 86 -18.94 11.65 8.79
N PRO A 87 -19.54 12.55 7.98
CA PRO A 87 -19.92 13.87 8.47
C PRO A 87 -21.05 13.75 9.50
N GLU A 88 -21.05 14.60 10.53
CA GLU A 88 -22.05 14.53 11.61
C GLU A 88 -23.40 15.08 11.15
N ASN A 89 -23.40 16.08 10.27
CA ASN A 89 -24.59 16.83 9.88
C ASN A 89 -24.76 16.97 8.37
N GLU A 90 -26.00 17.13 7.91
CA GLU A 90 -26.29 17.57 6.54
C GLU A 90 -25.60 18.92 6.23
N GLY A 91 -24.99 19.01 5.05
CA GLY A 91 -24.24 20.18 4.59
C GLY A 91 -22.74 20.15 4.90
N GLU A 92 -22.29 19.18 5.68
CA GLU A 92 -20.87 18.89 5.88
C GLU A 92 -20.35 17.92 4.82
N VAL A 93 -19.02 17.90 4.65
CA VAL A 93 -18.31 16.99 3.76
C VAL A 93 -17.45 16.09 4.63
N GLY A 94 -17.66 14.77 4.54
CA GLY A 94 -16.81 13.77 5.14
C GLY A 94 -15.66 13.37 4.24
N GLY A 95 -15.23 12.12 4.35
CA GLY A 95 -14.29 11.51 3.42
C GLY A 95 -14.99 10.94 2.18
N LEU A 96 -14.70 9.68 1.88
CA LEU A 96 -15.12 9.01 0.65
C LEU A 96 -15.96 7.77 0.96
N GLY A 97 -16.68 7.28 -0.03
CA GLY A 97 -17.34 5.98 0.05
C GLY A 97 -17.64 5.42 -1.34
N VAL A 98 -17.73 4.09 -1.44
CA VAL A 98 -18.12 3.42 -2.68
C VAL A 98 -19.62 3.15 -2.66
N TYR A 99 -20.35 3.91 -3.48
CA TYR A 99 -21.78 3.77 -3.62
C TYR A 99 -22.14 2.90 -4.81
N ASN A 100 -22.89 1.82 -4.56
CA ASN A 100 -23.36 0.94 -5.62
C ASN A 100 -24.59 1.48 -6.36
N GLY A 101 -25.33 2.40 -5.73
CA GLY A 101 -26.52 3.03 -6.31
C GLY A 101 -27.57 2.05 -6.84
N VAL A 102 -28.47 2.59 -7.64
CA VAL A 102 -29.38 1.81 -8.48
C VAL A 102 -29.12 2.18 -9.94
N ASP A 103 -28.64 1.21 -10.72
CA ASP A 103 -28.25 1.39 -12.12
C ASP A 103 -29.30 2.14 -12.95
N GLY A 104 -28.87 3.23 -13.56
CA GLY A 104 -29.71 4.07 -14.42
C GLY A 104 -30.66 5.01 -13.67
N ILE A 105 -30.57 5.09 -12.34
CA ILE A 105 -31.32 6.02 -11.50
C ILE A 105 -30.37 7.03 -10.85
N THR A 106 -29.35 6.55 -10.15
CA THR A 106 -28.37 7.36 -9.41
C THR A 106 -26.96 7.16 -9.93
N ASN A 107 -25.99 7.83 -9.32
CA ASN A 107 -24.60 7.84 -9.76
C ASN A 107 -23.77 6.87 -8.90
N PRO A 108 -23.58 5.60 -9.33
CA PRO A 108 -22.69 4.67 -8.63
C PRO A 108 -21.23 5.09 -8.82
N GLY A 109 -20.38 4.70 -7.87
CA GLY A 109 -18.94 4.91 -7.93
C GLY A 109 -18.31 5.31 -6.60
N LEU A 110 -17.04 5.68 -6.66
CA LEU A 110 -16.38 6.43 -5.59
C LEU A 110 -17.04 7.81 -5.49
N ARG A 111 -17.45 8.21 -4.28
CA ARG A 111 -18.18 9.46 -4.02
C ARG A 111 -17.67 10.13 -2.75
N ALA A 112 -17.74 11.45 -2.71
CA ALA A 112 -17.63 12.18 -1.46
C ALA A 112 -18.84 11.87 -0.56
N LEU A 113 -18.61 11.77 0.75
CA LEU A 113 -19.67 11.65 1.75
C LEU A 113 -20.26 13.04 2.01
N ASP A 114 -21.20 13.47 1.16
CA ASP A 114 -21.79 14.81 1.17
C ASP A 114 -23.27 14.82 0.74
N ASN A 115 -23.85 16.02 0.64
CA ASN A 115 -25.26 16.20 0.28
C ASN A 115 -25.64 15.67 -1.11
N ASP A 116 -24.70 15.63 -2.07
CA ASP A 116 -24.99 15.09 -3.40
C ASP A 116 -25.14 13.55 -3.32
N LEU A 117 -24.35 12.88 -2.47
CA LEU A 117 -24.55 11.46 -2.19
C LEU A 117 -25.85 11.21 -1.40
N TRP A 118 -26.15 12.03 -0.39
CA TRP A 118 -27.38 11.86 0.40
C TRP A 118 -28.65 12.05 -0.44
N ALA A 119 -28.60 12.93 -1.44
CA ALA A 119 -29.69 13.10 -2.41
C ALA A 119 -29.88 11.85 -3.30
N ASP A 120 -28.80 11.17 -3.68
CA ASP A 120 -28.87 9.89 -4.39
C ASP A 120 -29.46 8.78 -3.50
N PHE A 121 -29.05 8.70 -2.22
CA PHE A 121 -29.69 7.79 -1.24
C PHE A 121 -31.20 8.00 -1.16
N ALA A 122 -31.65 9.25 -1.01
CA ALA A 122 -33.06 9.58 -0.94
C ALA A 122 -33.81 9.24 -2.25
N THR A 123 -33.16 9.44 -3.40
CA THR A 123 -33.69 9.09 -4.72
C THR A 123 -33.92 7.58 -4.85
N ASP A 124 -33.00 6.79 -4.30
CA ASP A 124 -33.09 5.32 -4.26
C ASP A 124 -34.00 4.80 -3.13
N GLY A 125 -34.59 5.69 -2.34
CA GLY A 125 -35.58 5.37 -1.30
C GLY A 125 -34.96 5.01 0.06
N TYR A 126 -33.70 5.37 0.26
CA TYR A 126 -32.99 5.21 1.52
C TYR A 126 -33.05 6.48 2.37
N ASP A 127 -33.18 6.31 3.67
CA ASP A 127 -33.17 7.43 4.62
C ASP A 127 -31.93 7.39 5.50
N ILE A 128 -30.99 8.31 5.24
CA ILE A 128 -29.71 8.43 5.94
C ILE A 128 -29.63 9.70 6.82
N ILE A 129 -30.50 10.69 6.59
CA ILE A 129 -30.51 11.94 7.36
C ILE A 129 -31.62 11.82 8.41
N ASN A 130 -31.28 11.91 9.68
CA ASN A 130 -32.25 11.89 10.77
C ASN A 130 -33.13 13.16 10.76
N ASP A 131 -34.29 13.10 11.43
CA ASP A 131 -35.24 14.22 11.55
C ASP A 131 -34.61 15.53 12.10
N ASP A 132 -33.50 15.44 12.83
CA ASP A 132 -32.77 16.58 13.40
C ASP A 132 -31.64 17.14 12.51
N GLY A 133 -31.45 16.57 11.31
CA GLY A 133 -30.42 16.96 10.35
C GLY A 133 -29.07 16.27 10.55
N THR A 134 -28.95 15.36 11.52
CA THR A 134 -27.74 14.55 11.70
C THR A 134 -27.69 13.38 10.73
N ILE A 135 -26.49 12.96 10.33
CA ILE A 135 -26.31 11.75 9.53
C ILE A 135 -26.44 10.52 10.41
N ASN A 136 -27.10 9.47 9.91
CA ASN A 136 -27.20 8.19 10.57
C ASN A 136 -25.85 7.44 10.48
N ILE A 137 -24.97 7.71 11.44
CA ILE A 137 -23.68 7.05 11.57
C ILE A 137 -23.83 5.78 12.40
N GLN A 138 -23.32 4.66 11.88
CA GLN A 138 -23.22 3.40 12.62
C GLN A 138 -21.76 3.06 12.87
N ILE A 139 -21.46 2.67 14.10
CA ILE A 139 -20.17 2.09 14.48
C ILE A 139 -20.29 0.57 14.32
N PRO A 140 -19.76 -0.03 13.24
CA PRO A 140 -19.77 -1.48 13.10
C PRO A 140 -18.94 -2.12 14.23
N ALA A 141 -19.53 -3.08 14.94
CA ALA A 141 -18.78 -3.89 15.90
C ALA A 141 -18.05 -5.03 15.18
N GLY A 142 -16.84 -5.38 15.64
CA GLY A 142 -16.13 -6.56 15.17
C GLY A 142 -16.85 -7.88 15.51
N GLY A 143 -16.73 -8.88 14.64
CA GLY A 143 -17.18 -10.26 14.86
C GLY A 143 -18.47 -10.70 14.14
N PRO A 144 -18.79 -12.02 14.15
CA PRO A 144 -19.92 -12.55 13.39
C PRO A 144 -21.26 -12.10 13.99
N GLY A 145 -22.06 -11.39 13.19
CA GLY A 145 -23.43 -11.01 13.56
C GLY A 145 -23.56 -9.67 14.30
N SER A 146 -22.58 -8.76 14.15
CA SER A 146 -22.77 -7.33 14.42
C SER A 146 -23.79 -6.77 13.43
N GLY A 147 -25.07 -7.00 13.75
CA GLY A 147 -26.18 -6.58 12.91
C GLY A 147 -26.25 -5.06 12.79
N PHE A 148 -26.52 -4.60 11.58
CA PHE A 148 -26.97 -3.24 11.29
C PHE A 148 -28.14 -2.88 12.20
N ILE A 149 -28.11 -1.71 12.82
CA ILE A 149 -29.27 -1.19 13.53
C ILE A 149 -30.21 -0.63 12.47
N GLU A 150 -31.40 -1.22 12.32
CA GLU A 150 -32.43 -0.62 11.47
C GLU A 150 -32.83 0.74 12.03
N ALA A 151 -32.59 1.80 11.26
CA ALA A 151 -33.17 3.11 11.54
C ALA A 151 -34.69 3.04 11.33
N GLY A 152 -35.45 3.72 12.19
CA GLY A 152 -36.90 3.58 12.31
C GLY A 152 -37.67 3.86 11.00
N SER A 153 -38.63 2.98 10.70
CA SER A 153 -39.69 3.07 9.67
C SER A 153 -39.32 3.73 8.32
N GLY A 154 -38.24 3.25 7.71
CA GLY A 154 -37.85 3.43 6.31
C GLY A 154 -36.90 2.29 5.90
N ILE A 155 -36.51 2.19 4.62
CA ILE A 155 -35.35 1.35 4.28
C ILE A 155 -34.12 2.16 4.74
N SER A 156 -33.49 1.77 5.85
CA SER A 156 -32.50 2.62 6.52
C SER A 156 -31.22 2.77 5.70
N GLY A 157 -30.75 4.01 5.53
CA GLY A 157 -29.42 4.34 5.05
C GLY A 157 -28.48 4.64 6.22
N SER A 158 -27.22 4.23 6.16
CA SER A 158 -26.21 4.60 7.17
C SER A 158 -24.82 4.81 6.59
N CYS A 159 -24.05 5.67 7.23
CA CYS A 159 -22.60 5.80 7.02
C CYS A 159 -21.89 4.98 8.10
N LEU A 160 -20.95 4.12 7.72
CA LEU A 160 -20.19 3.30 8.67
C LEU A 160 -18.87 3.98 9.02
N ASP A 161 -18.65 4.19 10.31
CA ASP A 161 -17.44 4.79 10.86
C ASP A 161 -16.93 3.87 11.98
N ALA A 162 -15.99 2.98 11.66
CA ALA A 162 -15.47 2.06 12.66
C ALA A 162 -14.53 2.79 13.63
N GLU A 163 -14.61 2.46 14.92
CA GLU A 163 -13.64 2.96 15.89
C GLU A 163 -12.27 2.28 15.70
N LEU A 164 -11.20 3.06 15.86
CA LEU A 164 -9.84 2.53 15.85
C LEU A 164 -9.55 1.82 17.18
N ASP A 165 -9.31 0.51 17.12
CA ASP A 165 -8.79 -0.23 18.28
C ASP A 165 -7.25 -0.11 18.32
N GLU A 166 -6.77 0.85 19.12
CA GLU A 166 -5.35 1.12 19.31
C GLU A 166 -4.60 -0.01 20.05
N SER A 167 -5.30 -1.05 20.54
CA SER A 167 -4.63 -2.19 21.19
C SER A 167 -4.00 -3.18 20.21
N TYR A 168 -4.36 -3.10 18.93
CA TYR A 168 -3.80 -3.97 17.90
C TYR A 168 -2.33 -3.66 17.62
N LEU A 169 -1.56 -4.74 17.44
CA LEU A 169 -0.19 -4.69 16.92
C LEU A 169 -0.12 -5.36 15.56
N ILE A 170 0.51 -4.68 14.60
CA ILE A 170 0.69 -5.18 13.24
C ILE A 170 2.15 -5.58 13.07
N THR A 171 2.41 -6.87 12.87
CA THR A 171 3.76 -7.39 12.58
C THR A 171 3.87 -7.70 11.09
N TYR A 172 4.89 -7.16 10.43
CA TYR A 172 5.19 -7.44 9.03
C TYR A 172 6.46 -8.28 8.86
N TYR A 173 6.46 -9.12 7.84
CA TYR A 173 7.63 -9.81 7.30
C TYR A 173 7.75 -9.50 5.81
N ILE A 174 8.83 -8.82 5.43
CA ILE A 174 9.02 -8.28 4.07
C ILE A 174 10.34 -8.80 3.50
N PRO A 175 10.38 -9.39 2.30
CA PRO A 175 11.63 -9.85 1.71
C PRO A 175 12.66 -8.71 1.63
N ALA A 176 13.84 -8.88 2.24
CA ALA A 176 14.91 -7.88 2.14
C ALA A 176 15.58 -7.93 0.76
N TYR A 177 15.54 -9.12 0.14
CA TYR A 177 16.03 -9.42 -1.19
C TYR A 177 14.87 -10.02 -2.00
N PRO A 178 14.01 -9.19 -2.60
CA PRO A 178 12.86 -9.65 -3.36
C PRO A 178 13.31 -10.43 -4.59
N VAL A 179 12.59 -11.49 -4.93
CA VAL A 179 12.86 -12.35 -6.08
C VAL A 179 11.71 -12.21 -7.06
N LYS A 180 11.98 -11.62 -8.24
CA LYS A 180 10.99 -11.57 -9.31
C LYS A 180 10.76 -12.98 -9.84
N THR A 181 9.50 -13.38 -9.94
CA THR A 181 9.09 -14.67 -10.49
C THR A 181 8.35 -14.47 -11.81
N THR A 182 8.08 -15.57 -12.51
CA THR A 182 7.19 -15.58 -13.68
C THR A 182 5.75 -15.93 -13.32
N ILE A 183 5.45 -16.12 -12.03
CA ILE A 183 4.12 -16.52 -11.55
C ILE A 183 3.46 -15.27 -10.97
N GLN A 184 2.44 -14.79 -11.68
CA GLN A 184 1.59 -13.73 -11.18
C GLN A 184 0.84 -14.22 -9.94
N THR A 185 0.89 -13.44 -8.87
CA THR A 185 0.06 -13.62 -7.69
C THR A 185 -1.03 -12.56 -7.71
N THR A 186 -2.24 -12.95 -8.05
CA THR A 186 -3.46 -12.20 -7.75
C THR A 186 -4.01 -12.70 -6.41
N THR A 187 -4.79 -11.89 -5.71
CA THR A 187 -5.60 -12.41 -4.61
C THR A 187 -7.03 -11.91 -4.73
N ASN A 188 -7.90 -12.67 -4.09
CA ASN A 188 -9.27 -12.33 -3.76
C ASN A 188 -9.48 -12.54 -2.25
N SER A 189 -8.40 -12.40 -1.46
CA SER A 189 -8.38 -12.58 -0.02
C SER A 189 -8.35 -11.24 0.69
N LEU A 190 -8.77 -11.25 1.96
CA LEU A 190 -8.68 -10.11 2.88
C LEU A 190 -7.23 -9.83 3.33
N ASP A 191 -6.24 -10.22 2.53
CA ASP A 191 -4.83 -10.07 2.85
C ASP A 191 -4.32 -8.68 2.45
N TYR A 192 -3.28 -8.22 3.13
CA TYR A 192 -2.63 -6.94 2.82
C TYR A 192 -1.59 -7.10 1.71
N TRP A 193 -1.55 -6.11 0.81
CA TRP A 193 -0.74 -6.09 -0.42
C TRP A 193 0.61 -5.40 -0.28
N GLY A 194 0.78 -4.66 0.80
CA GLY A 194 1.98 -3.91 1.05
C GLY A 194 1.85 -3.11 2.32
N ILE A 195 2.90 -2.35 2.57
CA ILE A 195 3.02 -1.46 3.71
C ILE A 195 3.29 -0.05 3.20
N SER A 196 2.52 0.90 3.71
CA SER A 196 2.74 2.34 3.52
C SER A 196 3.94 2.83 4.33
N LEU A 197 4.49 3.99 3.98
CA LEU A 197 5.63 4.57 4.72
C LEU A 197 5.27 4.98 6.16
N ASP A 198 4.00 5.18 6.49
CA ASP A 198 3.48 5.41 7.84
C ASP A 198 3.12 4.11 8.59
N GLY A 199 3.35 2.94 7.98
CA GLY A 199 3.28 1.63 8.62
C GLY A 199 1.91 0.95 8.57
N PHE A 200 0.90 1.61 7.99
CA PHE A 200 -0.41 0.99 7.76
C PHE A 200 -0.42 0.11 6.51
N PRO A 201 -1.22 -0.97 6.51
CA PRO A 201 -1.28 -1.85 5.37
C PRO A 201 -2.12 -1.27 4.23
N PHE A 202 -1.76 -1.67 3.01
CA PHE A 202 -2.62 -1.53 1.83
C PHE A 202 -3.51 -2.78 1.73
N ALA A 203 -4.83 -2.61 1.72
CA ALA A 203 -5.80 -3.68 1.52
C ALA A 203 -6.47 -3.56 0.14
N GLU A 204 -7.03 -4.63 -0.42
CA GLU A 204 -7.65 -4.60 -1.77
C GLU A 204 -8.93 -3.75 -1.85
N GLN A 205 -9.97 -4.28 -2.47
CA GLN A 205 -11.18 -3.57 -2.79
C GLN A 205 -11.83 -3.03 -1.51
N PRO A 206 -12.11 -1.71 -1.45
CA PRO A 206 -12.88 -1.16 -0.35
C PRO A 206 -14.24 -1.84 -0.29
N PRO A 207 -14.77 -2.09 0.92
CA PRO A 207 -16.13 -2.59 1.03
C PRO A 207 -17.10 -1.56 0.41
N SER A 208 -17.96 -2.03 -0.48
CA SER A 208 -18.97 -1.18 -1.14
C SER A 208 -20.29 -1.17 -0.38
N SER A 209 -21.15 -0.19 -0.66
CA SER A 209 -22.44 -0.07 0.01
C SER A 209 -23.30 -1.33 -0.20
N ALA A 210 -23.61 -2.06 0.88
CA ALA A 210 -24.31 -3.34 0.79
C ALA A 210 -25.81 -3.20 1.06
N SER A 211 -26.64 -3.80 0.20
CA SER A 211 -28.10 -3.85 0.40
C SER A 211 -28.52 -5.03 1.27
N GLN A 212 -28.76 -4.81 2.56
CA GLN A 212 -29.36 -5.79 3.47
C GLN A 212 -30.43 -5.10 4.34
N VAL A 213 -31.70 -5.16 3.91
CA VAL A 213 -32.84 -4.46 4.57
C VAL A 213 -32.51 -2.99 4.91
N GLY A 214 -31.85 -2.32 3.98
CA GLY A 214 -31.15 -1.06 4.23
C GLY A 214 -30.00 -0.89 3.23
N VAL A 215 -29.31 0.25 3.27
CA VAL A 215 -28.02 0.46 2.64
C VAL A 215 -27.06 1.02 3.70
N ALA A 216 -25.87 0.43 3.80
CA ALA A 216 -24.81 0.95 4.66
C ALA A 216 -23.59 1.21 3.80
N ILE A 217 -23.09 2.44 3.78
CA ILE A 217 -21.88 2.81 3.03
C ILE A 217 -20.68 2.84 3.98
N PRO A 218 -19.66 1.99 3.75
CA PRO A 218 -18.39 2.09 4.44
C PRO A 218 -17.70 3.41 4.10
N GLY A 219 -17.40 4.20 5.12
CA GLY A 219 -16.66 5.44 4.94
C GLY A 219 -15.15 5.19 4.92
N LEU A 220 -14.47 5.89 4.02
CA LEU A 220 -13.03 6.09 3.99
C LEU A 220 -12.74 7.53 4.40
N ASP A 221 -11.57 7.80 4.94
CA ASP A 221 -11.14 9.17 5.15
C ASP A 221 -10.65 9.83 3.85
N GLY A 222 -10.26 11.11 3.92
CA GLY A 222 -9.79 11.87 2.76
C GLY A 222 -8.48 11.36 2.14
N CYS A 223 -7.74 10.50 2.85
CA CYS A 223 -6.56 9.81 2.33
C CYS A 223 -6.87 8.36 1.91
N GLY A 224 -8.14 7.95 1.97
CA GLY A 224 -8.64 6.71 1.41
C GLY A 224 -8.44 5.47 2.27
N GLY A 225 -8.29 5.62 3.60
CA GLY A 225 -8.27 4.50 4.52
C GLY A 225 -9.34 4.57 5.61
N HIS A 226 -9.53 3.48 6.35
CA HIS A 226 -10.43 3.44 7.49
C HIS A 226 -10.03 2.36 8.51
N PRO A 227 -10.52 2.44 9.76
CA PRO A 227 -10.39 1.36 10.72
C PRO A 227 -11.19 0.12 10.30
N GLN A 228 -10.58 -1.06 10.44
CA GLN A 228 -11.32 -2.31 10.36
C GLN A 228 -12.05 -2.57 11.70
N PRO A 229 -13.33 -2.98 11.70
CA PRO A 229 -14.06 -3.26 12.95
C PRO A 229 -13.42 -4.33 13.85
N ASP A 230 -12.66 -5.25 13.25
CA ASP A 230 -11.96 -6.36 13.91
C ASP A 230 -10.48 -6.44 13.48
N GLY A 231 -9.87 -5.29 13.20
CA GLY A 231 -8.47 -5.22 12.77
C GLY A 231 -7.91 -3.79 12.75
N PRO A 232 -6.77 -3.59 12.10
CA PRO A 232 -6.11 -2.30 12.06
C PRO A 232 -6.79 -1.32 11.10
N TYR A 233 -6.41 -0.05 11.22
CA TYR A 233 -6.58 0.89 10.13
C TYR A 233 -5.80 0.42 8.90
N HIS A 234 -6.37 0.62 7.72
CA HIS A 234 -5.75 0.24 6.46
C HIS A 234 -6.20 1.16 5.33
N TYR A 235 -5.37 1.29 4.31
CA TYR A 235 -5.66 2.09 3.12
C TYR A 235 -6.27 1.22 2.02
N HIS A 236 -7.30 1.75 1.37
CA HIS A 236 -7.87 1.25 0.14
C HIS A 236 -7.54 2.13 -1.06
N LEU A 237 -6.99 3.33 -0.85
CA LEU A 237 -6.40 4.15 -1.89
C LEU A 237 -5.01 4.58 -1.44
N ILE A 238 -4.09 4.74 -2.38
CA ILE A 238 -2.72 5.15 -2.09
C ILE A 238 -2.71 6.65 -1.76
N PRO A 239 -2.43 7.05 -0.50
CA PRO A 239 -2.64 8.42 -0.04
C PRO A 239 -1.84 9.48 -0.80
N GLN A 240 -0.65 9.13 -1.30
CA GLN A 240 0.27 10.06 -1.94
C GLN A 240 -0.12 10.44 -3.38
N VAL A 241 -1.08 9.75 -3.99
CA VAL A 241 -1.55 10.07 -5.35
C VAL A 241 -3.06 10.22 -5.44
N ILE A 242 -3.75 10.21 -4.29
CA ILE A 242 -5.21 10.17 -4.24
C ILE A 242 -5.83 11.46 -4.75
N ASP A 243 -5.20 12.62 -4.57
CA ASP A 243 -5.81 13.90 -4.97
C ASP A 243 -6.01 13.99 -6.49
N ASP A 244 -5.02 13.54 -7.27
CA ASP A 244 -5.13 13.48 -8.74
C ASP A 244 -6.21 12.48 -9.17
N LEU A 245 -6.29 11.33 -8.51
CA LEU A 245 -7.33 10.33 -8.74
C LEU A 245 -8.72 10.92 -8.45
N LEU A 246 -8.89 11.67 -7.36
CA LEU A 246 -10.16 12.30 -7.00
C LEU A 246 -10.55 13.38 -8.01
N GLU A 247 -9.59 14.20 -8.47
CA GLU A 247 -9.84 15.20 -9.52
C GLU A 247 -10.32 14.54 -10.82
N ASP A 248 -9.71 13.42 -11.23
CA ASP A 248 -10.13 12.65 -12.41
C ASP A 248 -11.55 12.05 -12.26
N GLN A 249 -11.99 11.76 -11.03
CA GLN A 249 -13.37 11.36 -10.72
C GLN A 249 -14.32 12.55 -10.55
N GLY A 250 -13.84 13.79 -10.66
CA GLY A 250 -14.64 15.01 -10.46
C GLY A 250 -14.96 15.31 -8.99
N ILE A 251 -14.26 14.69 -8.05
CA ILE A 251 -14.38 14.92 -6.61
C ILE A 251 -13.37 15.98 -6.20
N THR A 252 -13.82 17.21 -5.94
CA THR A 252 -12.92 18.35 -5.65
C THR A 252 -13.07 18.91 -4.22
N ASN A 253 -13.97 18.36 -3.42
CA ASN A 253 -14.29 18.79 -2.06
C ASN A 253 -13.67 17.90 -0.98
N VAL A 254 -12.93 16.86 -1.37
CA VAL A 254 -12.18 15.95 -0.50
C VAL A 254 -10.72 15.94 -0.98
N ASN A 255 -9.76 15.93 -0.06
CA ASN A 255 -8.34 15.75 -0.35
C ASN A 255 -7.64 15.04 0.81
N CYS A 256 -6.46 14.50 0.53
CA CYS A 256 -5.60 13.95 1.55
C CYS A 256 -4.82 15.06 2.26
N SER A 257 -5.34 15.50 3.40
CA SER A 257 -4.85 16.69 4.10
C SER A 257 -3.60 16.48 4.97
N TYR A 258 -3.15 15.24 5.15
CA TYR A 258 -2.08 14.90 6.10
C TYR A 258 -0.96 14.03 5.54
N ILE A 259 -1.02 13.64 4.25
CA ILE A 259 0.08 12.99 3.55
C ILE A 259 0.38 13.79 2.27
N ASP A 260 1.64 14.15 2.10
CA ASP A 260 2.10 14.89 0.92
C ASP A 260 1.90 14.07 -0.36
N GLN A 261 1.38 14.73 -1.40
CA GLN A 261 1.18 14.12 -2.71
C GLN A 261 2.51 14.03 -3.49
N SER A 262 2.75 12.92 -4.17
CA SER A 262 3.96 12.65 -4.96
C SER A 262 3.70 11.60 -6.03
N SER A 263 4.10 11.88 -7.28
CA SER A 263 3.88 11.00 -8.45
C SER A 263 5.11 10.15 -8.82
N ASN A 264 6.30 10.45 -8.34
CA ASN A 264 7.55 9.83 -8.84
C ASN A 264 8.50 9.34 -7.75
N THR A 265 8.01 9.14 -6.52
CA THR A 265 8.79 8.63 -5.39
C THR A 265 8.26 7.29 -4.89
N ILE A 266 9.04 6.60 -4.06
CA ILE A 266 8.57 5.42 -3.32
C ILE A 266 7.42 5.86 -2.37
N LEU A 267 6.28 5.19 -2.48
CA LEU A 267 5.07 5.40 -1.68
C LEU A 267 4.87 4.31 -0.61
N GLY A 268 5.59 3.20 -0.77
CA GLY A 268 5.53 2.04 0.09
C GLY A 268 6.24 0.85 -0.55
N TYR A 269 6.06 -0.31 0.06
CA TYR A 269 6.61 -1.57 -0.44
C TYR A 269 5.51 -2.61 -0.55
N ALA A 270 5.51 -3.32 -1.68
CA ALA A 270 4.61 -4.45 -1.89
C ALA A 270 5.01 -5.61 -0.96
N ARG A 271 4.07 -6.51 -0.71
CA ARG A 271 4.28 -7.65 0.18
C ARG A 271 5.36 -8.65 -0.24
N ASP A 272 5.77 -8.57 -1.51
CA ASP A 272 6.89 -9.34 -2.07
C ASP A 272 8.25 -8.65 -1.92
N GLY A 273 8.27 -7.44 -1.35
CA GLY A 273 9.47 -6.65 -1.06
C GLY A 273 9.91 -5.69 -2.17
N PHE A 274 9.22 -5.65 -3.32
CA PHE A 274 9.52 -4.66 -4.35
C PHE A 274 8.92 -3.27 -4.02
N PRO A 275 9.58 -2.17 -4.43
CA PRO A 275 9.07 -0.83 -4.17
C PRO A 275 7.79 -0.54 -4.98
N MET A 276 6.96 0.32 -4.42
CA MET A 276 5.78 0.89 -5.07
C MET A 276 6.03 2.39 -5.28
N TYR A 277 6.09 2.83 -6.53
CA TYR A 277 6.23 4.23 -6.92
C TYR A 277 4.87 4.83 -7.30
N GLY A 278 4.81 6.15 -7.40
CA GLY A 278 3.65 6.85 -7.94
C GLY A 278 3.43 6.59 -9.44
N THR A 279 2.65 7.44 -10.08
CA THR A 279 2.20 7.29 -11.47
C THR A 279 3.26 7.58 -12.54
N GLU A 280 4.41 8.13 -12.16
CA GLU A 280 5.47 8.59 -13.06
C GLU A 280 6.82 7.93 -12.74
N ASP A 281 7.65 7.79 -13.78
CA ASP A 281 9.06 7.48 -13.66
C ASP A 281 9.83 8.59 -12.92
N TYR A 282 11.05 8.27 -12.48
CA TYR A 282 11.89 9.20 -11.69
C TYR A 282 12.11 10.56 -12.40
N ASP A 283 12.10 10.59 -13.73
CA ASP A 283 12.26 11.80 -14.54
C ASP A 283 10.95 12.58 -14.80
N GLY A 284 9.83 12.09 -14.26
CA GLY A 284 8.49 12.66 -14.39
C GLY A 284 7.77 12.25 -15.69
N SER A 285 8.29 11.28 -16.44
CA SER A 285 7.57 10.72 -17.58
C SER A 285 6.57 9.64 -17.15
N THR A 286 5.54 9.42 -17.97
CA THR A 286 4.60 8.30 -17.74
C THR A 286 5.21 7.01 -18.29
N PRO A 287 5.34 5.94 -17.49
CA PRO A 287 5.84 4.65 -17.95
C PRO A 287 5.00 4.09 -19.10
N ASP A 288 5.64 3.56 -20.15
CA ASP A 288 4.96 3.01 -21.34
C ASP A 288 5.22 1.52 -21.59
N ASP A 289 5.94 0.86 -20.68
CA ASP A 289 6.40 -0.53 -20.78
C ASP A 289 6.01 -1.39 -19.55
N LEU A 290 4.98 -0.97 -18.80
CA LEU A 290 4.46 -1.71 -17.64
C LEU A 290 3.91 -3.10 -18.03
N ASP A 291 4.16 -4.08 -17.17
CA ASP A 291 3.59 -5.42 -17.23
C ASP A 291 2.17 -5.49 -16.65
N ASP A 292 1.57 -6.68 -16.67
CA ASP A 292 0.18 -6.89 -16.24
C ASP A 292 -0.07 -6.56 -14.74
N CYS A 293 0.99 -6.41 -13.93
CA CYS A 293 0.91 -5.98 -12.53
C CYS A 293 1.26 -4.51 -12.33
N ASN A 294 1.30 -3.72 -13.40
CA ASN A 294 1.78 -2.34 -13.41
C ASN A 294 3.24 -2.21 -12.95
N GLY A 295 4.09 -3.21 -13.23
CA GLY A 295 5.50 -3.14 -12.90
C GLY A 295 6.42 -3.23 -14.12
N HIS A 296 7.66 -2.80 -13.94
CA HIS A 296 8.71 -2.92 -14.95
C HIS A 296 10.09 -2.93 -14.28
N THR A 297 11.16 -3.10 -15.06
CA THR A 297 12.54 -2.93 -14.55
C THR A 297 13.14 -1.70 -15.19
N HIS A 298 13.29 -0.65 -14.40
CA HIS A 298 13.81 0.64 -14.85
C HIS A 298 14.68 1.29 -13.76
N GLU A 299 15.51 2.25 -14.16
CA GLU A 299 16.32 3.08 -13.25
C GLU A 299 15.45 4.02 -12.41
N THR A 300 15.85 4.22 -11.16
CA THR A 300 15.24 5.19 -10.23
C THR A 300 16.34 5.96 -9.48
N ASP A 301 15.97 6.98 -8.71
CA ASP A 301 16.92 7.73 -7.89
C ASP A 301 17.65 6.82 -6.85
N GLU A 302 16.93 5.85 -6.28
CA GLU A 302 17.44 4.88 -5.32
C GLU A 302 18.20 3.72 -5.98
N PHE A 303 17.82 3.36 -7.21
CA PHE A 303 18.38 2.23 -7.96
C PHE A 303 18.84 2.66 -9.36
N PRO A 304 20.00 3.32 -9.49
CA PRO A 304 20.51 3.80 -10.79
C PRO A 304 20.85 2.71 -11.80
N ASP A 305 21.11 1.48 -11.33
CA ASP A 305 21.33 0.31 -12.20
C ASP A 305 20.01 -0.39 -12.59
N GLY A 306 18.89 0.13 -12.13
CA GLY A 306 17.55 -0.40 -12.35
C GLY A 306 17.12 -1.47 -11.34
N ILE A 307 15.84 -1.47 -11.03
CA ILE A 307 15.20 -2.53 -10.25
C ILE A 307 13.79 -2.80 -10.79
N TYR A 308 13.32 -4.04 -10.62
CA TYR A 308 11.90 -4.29 -10.78
C TYR A 308 11.11 -3.54 -9.69
N HIS A 309 10.10 -2.78 -10.09
CA HIS A 309 9.22 -2.04 -9.17
C HIS A 309 7.84 -1.88 -9.80
N TYR A 310 6.88 -1.47 -8.98
CA TYR A 310 5.50 -1.24 -9.41
C TYR A 310 5.18 0.25 -9.43
N HIS A 311 4.32 0.65 -10.36
CA HIS A 311 3.70 1.97 -10.39
C HIS A 311 2.24 1.87 -9.94
N ILE A 312 1.85 2.81 -9.09
CA ILE A 312 0.45 3.04 -8.75
C ILE A 312 -0.23 3.75 -9.92
N THR A 313 -1.49 3.41 -10.18
CA THR A 313 -2.28 4.01 -11.27
C THR A 313 -3.44 4.82 -10.74
N ASN A 314 -3.69 6.01 -11.26
CA ASN A 314 -4.89 6.80 -10.91
C ASN A 314 -6.18 6.29 -11.59
N ILE A 315 -6.12 5.14 -12.24
CA ILE A 315 -7.25 4.55 -12.95
C ILE A 315 -8.02 3.65 -11.99
N ILE A 316 -9.29 3.98 -11.80
CA ILE A 316 -10.29 3.12 -11.15
C ILE A 316 -11.16 2.49 -12.25
N ASP A 317 -11.30 1.16 -12.23
CA ASP A 317 -12.21 0.43 -13.10
C ASP A 317 -13.11 -0.48 -12.27
N SER A 318 -14.39 -0.16 -12.21
CA SER A 318 -15.38 -0.95 -11.45
C SER A 318 -15.55 -2.39 -11.96
N ASN A 319 -14.99 -2.73 -13.12
CA ASN A 319 -15.00 -4.08 -13.71
C ASN A 319 -13.66 -4.83 -13.57
N SER A 320 -12.62 -4.20 -13.03
CA SER A 320 -11.34 -4.86 -12.76
C SER A 320 -11.36 -5.58 -11.41
N ASP A 321 -10.36 -6.43 -11.18
CA ASP A 321 -10.14 -7.06 -9.87
C ASP A 321 -9.79 -6.02 -8.78
N THR A 322 -9.30 -4.83 -9.16
CA THR A 322 -9.04 -3.71 -8.25
C THR A 322 -10.27 -2.85 -7.97
N GLY A 323 -11.30 -2.89 -8.82
CA GLY A 323 -12.54 -2.14 -8.59
C GLY A 323 -12.28 -0.64 -8.36
N TYR A 324 -12.66 -0.16 -7.17
CA TYR A 324 -12.53 1.24 -6.74
C TYR A 324 -11.25 1.52 -5.92
N THR A 325 -10.21 0.70 -6.05
CA THR A 325 -8.87 0.97 -5.50
C THR A 325 -7.83 1.23 -6.60
N ASN A 326 -6.80 2.03 -6.27
CA ASN A 326 -5.56 2.17 -7.05
C ASN A 326 -4.40 1.33 -6.48
N ILE A 327 -4.66 0.39 -5.58
CA ILE A 327 -3.68 -0.57 -5.08
C ILE A 327 -3.37 -1.60 -6.18
N LEU A 328 -2.18 -2.19 -6.12
CA LEU A 328 -1.67 -3.11 -7.15
C LEU A 328 -2.66 -4.25 -7.44
N PRO A 329 -2.92 -4.55 -8.73
CA PRO A 329 -3.81 -5.66 -9.11
C PRO A 329 -3.20 -7.03 -8.85
N CYS A 330 -1.87 -7.11 -8.80
CA CYS A 330 -1.12 -8.34 -8.57
C CYS A 330 0.33 -8.04 -8.22
N THR A 331 1.07 -9.09 -7.87
CA THR A 331 2.52 -9.06 -7.70
C THR A 331 3.21 -10.18 -8.47
N TYR A 332 4.44 -9.93 -8.92
CA TYR A 332 5.32 -10.93 -9.55
C TYR A 332 6.42 -11.43 -8.61
N GLY A 333 6.63 -10.83 -7.43
CA GLY A 333 7.65 -11.28 -6.51
C GLY A 333 7.22 -12.46 -5.61
N ALA A 334 8.20 -13.23 -5.16
CA ALA A 334 7.99 -14.31 -4.22
C ALA A 334 7.70 -13.76 -2.81
N ASN A 335 6.47 -13.95 -2.32
CA ASN A 335 6.03 -13.49 -0.99
C ASN A 335 6.58 -14.37 0.15
N VAL A 336 6.58 -13.86 1.39
CA VAL A 336 6.95 -14.62 2.59
C VAL A 336 5.95 -15.75 2.86
N ALA A 337 6.41 -17.00 2.86
CA ALA A 337 5.55 -18.17 3.02
C ALA A 337 5.48 -18.72 4.45
N SER A 338 6.51 -18.51 5.27
CA SER A 338 6.61 -19.13 6.60
C SER A 338 5.79 -18.45 7.69
N GLU A 339 5.67 -17.12 7.63
CA GLU A 339 5.10 -16.29 8.71
C GLU A 339 3.86 -15.48 8.27
N ASN A 340 3.43 -15.62 7.01
CA ASN A 340 2.61 -14.65 6.24
C ASN A 340 3.29 -13.27 6.14
N PHE A 341 2.84 -12.43 5.20
CA PHE A 341 3.34 -11.06 5.07
C PHE A 341 3.05 -10.22 6.32
N SER A 342 1.87 -10.38 6.90
CA SER A 342 1.42 -9.61 8.06
C SER A 342 0.65 -10.47 9.05
N SER A 343 0.70 -10.09 10.32
CA SER A 343 -0.18 -10.62 11.37
C SER A 343 -0.64 -9.50 12.30
N VAL A 344 -1.90 -9.58 12.73
CA VAL A 344 -2.53 -8.66 13.66
C VAL A 344 -2.77 -9.40 14.98
N GLN A 345 -2.33 -8.82 16.10
CA GLN A 345 -2.46 -9.39 17.44
C GLN A 345 -3.22 -8.49 18.39
#